data_AF-A6TP16-F1
#
_entry.id   AF-A6TP16-F1
#
_cell.length_a   1.000
_cell.length_b   1.000
_cell.length_c   1.000
_cell.angle_alpha   90.00
_cell.angle_beta   90.00
_cell.angle_gamma   90.00
#
_symmetry.space_group_name_H-M   'P 1'
#
loop_
_entity.id
_entity.type
_entity.pdbx_description
1 polymer ?
#
loop_
_entity_poly.entity_id
_entity_poly.type
_entity_poly.pdbx_seq_one_letter_code
_entity_poly.pdbx_strand_id
1 'polypeptide(L)' 'MRGTELFILIIFLIPVYGLLIWGYREPEESHLFGRRWMYEEEPELSEEVIWLHKRVSMIAIIVITCMLLLTIYRSFW' A
#
# COMPACT_ATOMS: atom_id res chain seq x y z
N MET A 1 1.41 23.19 4.18
CA MET A 1 2.35 22.48 5.08
C MET A 1 3.69 23.16 4.98
N ARG A 2 4.50 23.15 6.03
CA ARG A 2 5.90 23.57 5.93
C ARG A 2 6.66 22.53 5.08
N GLY A 3 7.71 22.96 4.37
CA GLY A 3 8.50 22.06 3.51
C GLY A 3 9.06 20.83 4.25
N THR A 4 9.33 20.95 5.55
CA THR A 4 9.78 19.85 6.41
C THR A 4 8.71 18.75 6.59
N GLU A 5 7.44 19.13 6.68
CA GLU A 5 6.33 18.19 6.85
C GLU A 5 6.12 17.38 5.56
N LEU A 6 6.22 18.04 4.39
CA LEU A 6 6.17 17.37 3.08
C LEU A 6 7.32 16.38 2.89
N PHE A 7 8.53 16.75 3.31
CA PHE A 7 9.69 15.87 3.23
C PHE A 7 9.50 14.59 4.05
N ILE A 8 9.05 14.74 5.31
CA ILE A 8 8.76 13.60 6.19
C ILE A 8 7.66 12.73 5.55
N LEU A 9 6.58 13.33 5.07
CA LEU A 9 5.47 12.61 4.44
C LEU A 9 5.92 11.79 3.23
N ILE A 10 6.75 12.35 2.34
CA ILE A 10 7.27 11.64 1.18
C ILE A 10 8.12 10.44 1.60
N ILE A 11 9.01 10.62 2.57
CA ILE A 11 9.86 9.52 3.08
C ILE A 11 9.02 8.38 3.63
N PHE A 12 7.98 8.68 4.42
CA PHE A 12 7.09 7.67 4.97
C PHE A 12 6.20 7.01 3.92
N LEU A 13 5.92 7.69 2.80
CA LEU A 13 5.16 7.09 1.70
C LEU A 13 5.97 6.07 0.89
N ILE A 14 7.31 6.19 0.82
CA ILE A 14 8.15 5.22 0.09
C ILE A 14 7.89 3.77 0.53
N PRO A 15 7.97 3.39 1.82
CA PRO A 15 7.68 2.02 2.24
C PRO A 15 6.21 1.65 2.01
N VAL A 16 5.27 2.60 2.12
CA VAL A 16 3.84 2.35 1.83
C VAL A 16 3.63 1.96 0.37
N TYR A 17 4.22 2.70 -0.58
CA TYR A 17 4.20 2.32 -1.99
C TYR A 17 4.90 0.98 -2.23
N GLY A 18 6.01 0.72 -1.54
CA GLY A 18 6.68 -0.59 -1.58
C GLY A 18 5.74 -1.74 -1.20
N LEU A 19 5.03 -1.60 -0.07
CA LEU A 19 4.05 -2.59 0.39
C LEU A 19 2.87 -2.75 -0.58
N LEU A 20 2.35 -1.66 -1.15
CA LEU A 20 1.24 -1.73 -2.11
C LEU A 20 1.66 -2.36 -3.44
N ILE A 21 2.87 -2.06 -3.92
CA ILE A 21 3.42 -2.67 -5.14
C ILE A 21 3.67 -4.17 -4.91
N TRP A 22 4.20 -4.53 -3.74
CA TRP A 22 4.34 -5.94 -3.35
C TRP A 22 2.98 -6.64 -3.24
N GLY A 23 2.00 -5.98 -2.62
CA GLY A 23 0.58 -6.39 -2.56
C GLY A 23 -0.05 -6.70 -3.92
N TYR A 24 0.36 -5.98 -4.95
CA TYR A 24 -0.11 -6.20 -6.31
C TYR A 24 0.63 -7.34 -7.04
N ARG A 25 1.96 -7.43 -6.86
CA ARG A 25 2.82 -8.42 -7.55
C ARG A 25 2.73 -9.82 -6.94
N GLU A 26 2.83 -9.89 -5.62
CA GLU A 26 2.85 -11.13 -4.83
C GLU A 26 1.77 -11.03 -3.75
N PRO A 27 0.49 -11.07 -4.15
CA PRO A 27 -0.63 -10.88 -3.23
C PRO A 27 -0.73 -11.95 -2.16
N GLU A 28 -0.25 -13.16 -2.42
CA GLU A 28 -0.31 -14.26 -1.45
C GLU A 28 0.65 -14.02 -0.28
N GLU A 29 1.92 -13.81 -0.61
CA GLU A 29 2.99 -13.48 0.35
C GLU A 29 2.67 -12.23 1.16
N SER A 30 2.25 -11.16 0.49
CA SER A 30 1.92 -9.89 1.13
C SER A 30 0.65 -9.96 1.98
N HIS A 31 -0.35 -10.75 1.58
CA HIS A 31 -1.53 -11.00 2.41
C HIS A 31 -1.16 -11.77 3.67
N LEU A 32 -0.33 -12.80 3.57
CA LEU A 32 0.07 -13.63 4.70
C LEU A 32 1.20 -13.02 5.54
N PHE A 33 1.78 -11.90 5.11
CA PHE A 33 2.84 -11.20 5.82
C PHE A 33 2.42 -10.87 7.25
N GLY A 34 3.21 -11.35 8.23
CA GLY A 34 2.93 -11.19 9.65
C GLY A 34 1.75 -12.02 10.19
N ARG A 35 1.13 -12.86 9.36
CA ARG A 35 -0.03 -13.70 9.71
C ARG A 35 0.25 -15.20 9.62
N ARG A 36 1.30 -15.62 8.91
CA ARG A 36 1.68 -17.04 8.77
C ARG A 36 1.80 -17.81 10.10
N TRP A 37 2.30 -17.18 11.15
CA TRP A 37 2.50 -17.80 12.46
C TRP A 37 1.19 -18.18 13.19
N MET A 38 0.04 -17.68 12.72
CA MET A 38 -1.26 -17.93 13.35
C MET A 38 -1.93 -19.23 12.88
N TYR A 39 -1.38 -19.89 11.86
CA TYR A 39 -1.97 -21.08 11.26
C TYR A 39 -1.09 -22.30 11.57
N GLU A 40 -1.73 -23.45 11.80
CA GLU A 40 -1.03 -24.72 12.07
C GLU A 40 -0.39 -25.31 10.79
N GLU A 41 -0.97 -24.99 9.63
CA GLU A 41 -0.53 -25.40 8.28
C GLU A 41 -0.41 -24.18 7.36
N GLU A 42 0.25 -24.31 6.20
CA GLU A 42 0.38 -23.19 5.25
C GLU A 42 -1.01 -22.82 4.69
N PRO A 43 -1.48 -21.59 4.93
CA PRO A 43 -2.84 -21.20 4.56
C PRO A 43 -2.96 -20.96 3.05
N GLU A 44 -3.80 -21.75 2.39
CA GLU A 44 -4.16 -21.55 0.99
C GLU A 44 -5.18 -20.40 0.85
N LEU A 45 -4.89 -19.44 -0.03
CA LEU A 45 -5.77 -18.30 -0.28
C LEU A 45 -6.71 -18.59 -1.45
N SER A 46 -7.98 -18.18 -1.31
CA SER A 46 -8.92 -18.27 -2.43
C SER A 46 -8.57 -17.27 -3.53
N GLU A 47 -8.91 -17.61 -4.78
CA GLU A 47 -8.73 -16.72 -5.93
C GLU A 47 -9.42 -15.36 -5.74
N GLU A 48 -10.58 -15.35 -5.08
CA GLU A 48 -11.32 -14.13 -4.78
C GLU A 48 -10.53 -13.19 -3.85
N VAL A 49 -9.88 -13.73 -2.82
CA VAL A 49 -9.05 -12.96 -1.89
C VAL A 49 -7.85 -12.39 -2.60
N ILE A 50 -7.19 -13.19 -3.44
CA ILE A 50 -6.04 -12.77 -4.26
C ILE A 50 -6.45 -11.62 -5.19
N TRP A 51 -7.58 -11.76 -5.89
CA TRP A 51 -8.08 -10.77 -6.82
C TRP A 51 -8.48 -9.47 -6.11
N LEU A 52 -9.15 -9.57 -4.95
CA LEU A 52 -9.50 -8.42 -4.13
C LEU A 52 -8.24 -7.70 -3.64
N HIS A 53 -7.22 -8.44 -3.18
CA HIS A 53 -5.98 -7.85 -2.68
C HIS A 53 -5.23 -7.07 -3.76
N LYS A 54 -5.16 -7.61 -4.99
CA LYS A 54 -4.61 -6.87 -6.14
C LYS A 54 -5.40 -5.60 -6.44
N ARG A 55 -6.73 -5.67 -6.46
CA ARG A 55 -7.59 -4.50 -6.73
C ARG A 55 -7.46 -3.42 -5.67
N VAL A 56 -7.49 -3.80 -4.39
CA VAL A 56 -7.32 -2.87 -3.27
C VAL A 56 -5.95 -2.20 -3.33
N SER A 57 -4.88 -2.97 -3.60
CA SER A 57 -3.53 -2.41 -3.75
C SER A 57 -3.45 -1.38 -4.88
N MET A 58 -4.05 -1.68 -6.04
CA MET A 58 -4.10 -0.76 -7.17
C MET A 58 -4.92 0.51 -6.87
N ILE A 59 -6.10 0.36 -6.28
CA ILE A 59 -6.96 1.50 -5.90
C ILE A 59 -6.23 2.37 -4.87
N ALA A 60 -5.60 1.76 -3.86
CA ALA A 60 -4.86 2.47 -2.83
C ALA A 60 -3.69 3.30 -3.43
N ILE A 61 -2.94 2.74 -4.39
CA ILE A 61 -1.89 3.47 -5.11
C ILE A 61 -2.47 4.72 -5.79
N ILE A 62 -3.60 4.57 -6.50
CA ILE A 62 -4.24 5.70 -7.19
C ILE A 62 -4.70 6.76 -6.18
N VAL A 63 -5.42 6.35 -5.13
CA VAL A 63 -5.96 7.25 -4.12
C VAL A 63 -4.84 8.00 -3.39
N ILE A 64 -3.80 7.30 -2.93
CA ILE A 64 -2.66 7.91 -2.23
C ILE A 64 -1.94 8.89 -3.16
N THR A 65 -1.76 8.55 -4.44
CA THR A 65 -1.12 9.44 -5.41
C THR A 65 -1.96 10.70 -5.64
N CYS A 66 -3.27 10.58 -5.81
CA CYS A 66 -4.18 11.71 -5.94
C CYS A 66 -4.14 12.61 -4.69
N MET A 67 -4.17 12.01 -3.49
CA MET A 67 -4.06 12.76 -2.24
C MET A 67 -2.72 13.50 -2.12
N LEU A 68 -1.61 12.88 -2.51
CA LEU A 68 -0.29 13.50 -2.50
C LEU A 68 -0.24 14.70 -3.45
N LEU A 69 -0.77 14.58 -4.67
CA LEU A 69 -0.82 15.68 -5.64
C LEU A 69 -1.67 16.86 -5.13
N LEU A 70 -2.86 16.58 -4.59
CA LEU A 70 -3.72 17.61 -3.99
C LEU A 70 -3.03 18.32 -2.82
N THR A 71 -2.28 17.56 -2.04
CA THR A 71 -1.53 18.06 -0.88
C THR A 71 -0.39 18.99 -1.31
N ILE A 72 0.35 18.63 -2.35
CA ILE A 72 1.40 19.46 -2.94
C ILE A 72 0.79 20.73 -3.56
N TYR A 73 -0.28 20.59 -4.33
CA TYR A 73 -1.00 21.72 -4.94
C TYR A 73 -1.44 22.74 -3.89
N ARG A 74 -2.11 22.28 -2.83
CA ARG A 74 -2.52 23.12 -1.70
C ARG A 74 -1.34 23.74 -0.94
N SER A 75 -0.15 23.15 -1.00
CA SER A 75 1.01 23.72 -0.32
C SER A 75 1.69 24.83 -1.12
N PHE A 76 1.46 24.88 -2.43
CA PHE A 76 2.02 25.87 -3.34
C PHE A 76 1.12 27.10 -3.54
N TRP A 77 -0.19 26.95 -3.31
CA TRP A 77 -1.19 28.01 -3.39
C TRP A 77 -1.72 28.39 -2.01
#